data_AF-A0A9P6U9G0-F1
#
_entry.id   AF-A0A9P6U9G0-F1
#
_cell.length_a   1.000
_cell.length_b   1.000
_cell.length_c   1.000
_cell.angle_alpha   90.00
_cell.angle_beta   90.00
_cell.angle_gamma   90.00
#
_symmetry.space_group_name_H-M   'P 1'
#
loop_
_entity.id
_entity.type
_entity.pdbx_description
1 polymer ?
#
loop_
_entity_poly.entity_id
_entity_poly.type
_entity_poly.pdbx_seq_one_letter_code
_entity_poly.pdbx_strand_id
1 'polypeptide(L)'
;MGAATKSTRYRLRVSAGSSADPKDLKPIAVNDDANPMLIETDEFVGQIMVRIKGIDKTLGYEESQEQDGLKTVPESQWFSKPGGDNNLSSVQISCRFKREWSGDQIVFGNQFDKPLRLPPFSSIALKFIQFIDPGLEADIYCDKPWAFSPLIATMNAVNVSGWHIDKATQKKVEDQGQEEQMERLESELPPWPSPEGDHIVEDTSLLFRELKKQQTSADQEQGNEEEFCVTDIPTTASLSASARRSYYAKESNLAQHRYRPDQVYGFDFFNPYLDFANFTLKVPGFSVDITKYWDGQPLTYVIKTKDSSVVFMAFQFELIPVEDVTID
;
A
#
# COMPACT_ATOMS: atom_id res chain seq x y z
N MET A 1 -11.06 39.48 -28.37
CA MET A 1 -10.66 39.05 -27.02
C MET A 1 -10.95 37.57 -26.95
N GLY A 2 -9.92 36.72 -26.89
CA GLY A 2 -10.12 35.28 -26.73
C GLY A 2 -10.73 35.02 -25.36
N ALA A 3 -11.82 34.27 -25.30
CA ALA A 3 -12.36 33.78 -24.04
C ALA A 3 -11.24 33.01 -23.33
N ALA A 4 -10.86 33.45 -22.12
CA ALA A 4 -9.96 32.68 -21.28
C ALA A 4 -10.69 31.35 -20.99
N THR A 5 -10.15 30.25 -21.50
CA THR A 5 -10.65 28.91 -21.18
C THR A 5 -10.57 28.73 -19.67
N LYS A 6 -11.72 28.63 -19.00
CA LYS A 6 -11.80 28.33 -17.56
C LYS A 6 -11.14 26.96 -17.35
N SER A 7 -10.16 26.88 -16.44
CA SER A 7 -9.47 25.62 -16.15
C SER A 7 -10.47 24.66 -15.49
N THR A 8 -10.64 23.46 -16.06
CA THR A 8 -11.46 22.40 -15.47
C THR A 8 -10.99 22.13 -14.04
N ARG A 9 -11.91 22.14 -13.08
CA ARG A 9 -11.65 21.74 -11.70
C ARG A 9 -11.91 20.26 -11.55
N TYR A 10 -11.14 19.60 -10.70
CA TYR A 10 -11.28 18.18 -10.44
C TYR A 10 -11.47 17.93 -8.96
N ARG A 11 -12.29 16.93 -8.66
CA ARG A 11 -12.40 16.30 -7.36
C ARG A 11 -11.69 14.96 -7.41
N LEU A 12 -11.11 14.54 -6.29
CA LEU A 12 -10.59 13.19 -6.14
C LEU A 12 -11.66 12.24 -5.58
N ARG A 13 -11.88 11.11 -6.25
CA ARG A 13 -12.55 9.94 -5.70
C ARG A 13 -11.52 8.84 -5.45
N VAL A 14 -11.62 8.23 -4.28
CA VAL A 14 -10.83 7.05 -3.94
C VAL A 14 -11.77 5.88 -3.76
N SER A 15 -11.45 4.75 -4.40
CA SER A 15 -12.23 3.52 -4.30
C SER A 15 -11.31 2.33 -4.03
N ALA A 16 -11.78 1.33 -3.30
CA ALA A 16 -11.01 0.13 -3.00
C ALA A 16 -11.87 -1.14 -3.06
N GLY A 17 -11.24 -2.30 -3.26
CA GLY A 17 -11.94 -3.57 -3.39
C GLY A 17 -11.00 -4.77 -3.57
N SER A 18 -11.61 -5.93 -3.79
CA SER A 18 -10.93 -7.24 -3.91
C SER A 18 -10.36 -7.52 -5.31
N SER A 19 -10.66 -6.66 -6.30
CA SER A 19 -10.20 -6.78 -7.68
C SER A 19 -9.79 -5.40 -8.21
N ALA A 20 -8.98 -5.37 -9.28
CA ALA A 20 -8.62 -4.13 -9.94
C ALA A 20 -9.65 -3.67 -11.00
N ASP A 21 -10.74 -4.42 -11.22
CA ASP A 21 -11.84 -4.00 -12.09
C ASP A 21 -12.62 -2.87 -11.39
N PRO A 22 -12.78 -1.69 -12.03
CA PRO A 22 -13.54 -0.58 -11.45
C PRO A 22 -14.94 -0.94 -10.95
N LYS A 23 -15.58 -1.99 -11.49
CA LYS A 23 -16.92 -2.44 -11.08
C LYS A 23 -16.94 -3.10 -9.70
N ASP A 24 -15.81 -3.65 -9.27
CA ASP A 24 -15.67 -4.34 -7.98
C ASP A 24 -15.16 -3.40 -6.88
N LEU A 25 -14.81 -2.16 -7.24
CA LEU A 25 -14.33 -1.15 -6.31
C LEU A 25 -15.50 -0.34 -5.73
N LYS A 26 -15.41 -0.02 -4.44
CA LYS A 26 -16.37 0.82 -3.73
C LYS A 26 -15.68 2.10 -3.25
N PRO A 27 -16.34 3.27 -3.31
CA PRO A 27 -15.78 4.50 -2.77
C PRO A 27 -15.43 4.36 -1.28
N ILE A 28 -14.30 4.93 -0.88
CA ILE A 28 -13.85 4.99 0.52
C ILE A 28 -13.77 6.44 1.00
N ALA A 29 -14.02 6.64 2.30
CA ALA A 29 -13.83 7.93 2.95
C ALA A 29 -12.34 8.13 3.26
N VAL A 30 -11.70 9.02 2.52
CA VAL A 30 -10.30 9.42 2.77
C VAL A 30 -10.23 10.18 4.10
N ASN A 31 -9.15 9.98 4.86
CA ASN A 31 -8.90 10.59 6.18
C ASN A 31 -9.88 10.18 7.30
N ASP A 32 -10.85 9.29 7.08
CA ASP A 32 -11.77 8.80 8.13
C ASP A 32 -11.11 7.72 9.00
N ASP A 33 -10.07 8.11 9.76
CA ASP A 33 -9.18 7.21 10.51
C ASP A 33 -9.90 6.16 11.39
N ALA A 34 -11.08 6.48 11.90
CA ALA A 34 -11.87 5.60 12.75
C ALA A 34 -12.63 4.50 11.97
N ASN A 35 -12.78 4.64 10.65
CA ASN A 35 -13.62 3.79 9.82
C ASN A 35 -12.88 3.28 8.56
N PRO A 36 -11.84 2.44 8.71
CA PRO A 36 -11.17 1.84 7.56
C PRO A 36 -12.10 0.89 6.80
N MET A 37 -11.86 0.72 5.50
CA MET A 37 -12.63 -0.22 4.69
C MET A 37 -12.08 -1.64 4.87
N LEU A 38 -12.96 -2.60 5.19
CA LEU A 38 -12.65 -4.03 5.15
C LEU A 38 -12.73 -4.56 3.71
N ILE A 39 -11.73 -5.35 3.32
CA ILE A 39 -11.64 -6.06 2.05
C ILE A 39 -11.32 -7.52 2.37
N GLU A 40 -12.07 -8.43 1.76
CA GLU A 40 -11.91 -9.86 1.94
C GLU A 40 -11.95 -10.57 0.59
N THR A 41 -11.06 -11.56 0.44
CA THR A 41 -10.98 -12.50 -0.66
C THR A 41 -10.77 -13.92 -0.10
N ASP A 42 -10.74 -14.92 -0.97
CA ASP A 42 -10.42 -16.31 -0.58
C ASP A 42 -9.00 -16.44 -0.01
N GLU A 43 -8.10 -15.50 -0.31
CA GLU A 43 -6.67 -15.58 -0.01
C GLU A 43 -6.19 -14.52 0.99
N PHE A 44 -7.05 -13.57 1.35
CA PHE A 44 -6.68 -12.39 2.12
C PHE A 44 -7.86 -11.77 2.86
N VAL A 45 -7.58 -11.20 4.02
CA VAL A 45 -8.47 -10.28 4.70
C VAL A 45 -7.67 -9.08 5.19
N GLY A 46 -8.17 -7.88 4.94
CA GLY A 46 -7.45 -6.65 5.22
C GLY A 46 -8.35 -5.44 5.41
N GLN A 47 -7.89 -4.51 6.24
CA GLN A 47 -8.45 -3.17 6.37
C GLN A 47 -7.53 -2.17 5.67
N ILE A 48 -8.10 -1.22 4.93
CA ILE A 48 -7.38 -0.14 4.26
C ILE A 48 -7.86 1.24 4.73
N MET A 49 -6.90 2.13 4.97
CA MET A 49 -7.09 3.56 5.20
C MET A 49 -6.25 4.34 4.22
N VAL A 50 -6.87 5.26 3.48
CA VAL A 50 -6.16 6.18 2.58
C VAL A 50 -6.26 7.59 3.16
N ARG A 51 -5.12 8.27 3.24
CA ARG A 51 -4.99 9.62 3.77
C ARG A 51 -4.38 10.52 2.73
N ILE A 52 -4.92 11.73 2.62
CA ILE A 52 -4.49 12.72 1.64
C ILE A 52 -4.47 14.08 2.30
N LYS A 53 -3.31 14.73 2.22
CA LYS A 53 -3.08 16.05 2.80
C LYS A 53 -3.79 17.12 1.98
N GLY A 54 -4.50 18.03 2.66
CA GLY A 54 -5.17 19.18 2.04
C GLY A 54 -6.36 18.89 1.12
N ILE A 55 -6.91 17.67 1.10
CA ILE A 55 -8.06 17.33 0.23
C ILE A 55 -9.36 18.04 0.63
N ASP A 56 -9.48 18.40 1.91
CA ASP A 56 -10.58 19.18 2.47
C ASP A 56 -10.65 20.62 1.91
N LYS A 57 -9.56 21.09 1.27
CA LYS A 57 -9.42 22.45 0.73
C LYS A 57 -9.63 22.53 -0.78
N THR A 58 -9.81 21.40 -1.46
CA THR A 58 -9.78 21.33 -2.93
C THR A 58 -11.07 20.78 -3.53
N LEU A 59 -12.19 20.94 -2.81
CA LEU A 59 -13.50 20.38 -3.18
C LEU A 59 -13.98 20.76 -4.58
N GLY A 60 -13.41 21.80 -5.19
CA GLY A 60 -13.64 22.13 -6.59
C GLY A 60 -15.03 22.72 -6.88
N TYR A 61 -16.02 22.44 -6.02
CA TYR A 61 -17.39 22.95 -6.11
C TYR A 61 -17.45 24.46 -5.87
N GLU A 62 -18.25 25.15 -6.69
CA GLU A 62 -18.77 26.47 -6.38
C GLU A 62 -19.94 26.36 -5.37
N GLU A 63 -20.25 27.45 -4.65
CA GLU A 63 -21.25 27.47 -3.55
C GLU A 63 -22.66 27.01 -4.01
N SER A 64 -22.95 27.08 -5.31
CA SER A 64 -24.22 26.73 -5.93
C SER A 64 -24.29 25.31 -6.52
N GLN A 65 -23.22 24.51 -6.48
CA GLN A 65 -23.18 23.20 -7.13
C GLN A 65 -23.66 22.05 -6.24
N GLU A 66 -24.37 21.08 -6.83
CA GLU A 66 -24.81 19.86 -6.16
C GLU A 66 -23.60 18.95 -5.83
N GLN A 67 -23.57 18.42 -4.61
CA GLN A 67 -22.46 17.58 -4.14
C GLN A 67 -22.76 16.11 -4.43
N ASP A 68 -21.72 15.35 -4.83
CA ASP A 68 -21.82 13.93 -5.20
C ASP A 68 -22.02 12.95 -4.00
N GLY A 69 -22.19 13.47 -2.78
CA GLY A 69 -22.39 12.70 -1.56
C GLY A 69 -21.11 12.11 -0.93
N LEU A 70 -19.93 12.26 -1.55
CA LEU A 70 -18.66 11.85 -0.92
C LEU A 70 -18.37 12.76 0.30
N LYS A 71 -18.20 12.13 1.46
CA LYS A 71 -17.99 12.80 2.76
C LYS A 71 -16.67 13.59 2.76
N THR A 72 -16.72 14.86 3.13
CA THR A 72 -15.51 15.64 3.42
C THR A 72 -15.10 15.39 4.85
N VAL A 73 -13.90 14.85 5.03
CA VAL A 73 -13.30 14.62 6.35
C VAL A 73 -12.11 15.57 6.47
N PRO A 74 -11.91 16.23 7.64
CA PRO A 74 -10.74 17.05 7.88
C PRO A 74 -9.44 16.30 7.62
N GLU A 75 -8.35 17.05 7.47
CA GLU A 75 -7.02 16.46 7.39
C GLU A 75 -6.73 15.53 8.58
N SER A 76 -6.24 14.32 8.29
CA SER A 76 -5.91 13.33 9.32
C SER A 76 -4.80 13.85 10.25
N GLN A 77 -4.92 13.51 11.54
CA GLN A 77 -3.86 13.81 12.51
C GLN A 77 -2.54 13.13 12.18
N TRP A 78 -2.55 12.06 11.38
CA TRP A 78 -1.36 11.37 10.88
C TRP A 78 -0.34 12.34 10.27
N PHE A 79 -0.79 13.35 9.51
CA PHE A 79 0.11 14.35 8.90
C PHE A 79 0.70 15.34 9.91
N SER A 80 0.12 15.48 11.10
CA SER A 80 0.63 16.38 12.14
C SER A 80 1.56 15.68 13.13
N LYS A 81 1.57 14.34 13.14
CA LYS A 81 2.44 13.55 14.02
C LYS A 81 3.88 13.56 13.47
N PRO A 82 4.91 13.49 14.35
CA PRO A 82 6.31 13.46 13.90
C PRO A 82 6.57 12.30 12.93
N GLY A 83 7.12 12.63 11.75
CA GLY A 83 7.37 11.67 10.66
C GLY A 83 6.31 11.70 9.55
N GLY A 84 5.11 12.23 9.81
CA GLY A 84 4.05 12.42 8.81
C GLY A 84 4.06 13.78 8.10
N ASP A 85 4.62 14.80 8.74
CA ASP A 85 4.57 16.22 8.37
C ASP A 85 4.99 16.56 6.94
N ASN A 86 6.01 15.87 6.42
CA ASN A 86 6.53 16.11 5.08
C ASN A 86 5.81 15.32 3.98
N ASN A 87 4.93 14.38 4.33
CA ASN A 87 4.23 13.53 3.37
C ASN A 87 2.92 14.17 2.88
N LEU A 88 2.48 13.74 1.70
CA LEU A 88 1.26 14.25 1.04
C LEU A 88 0.16 13.19 0.96
N SER A 89 0.53 11.91 1.06
CA SER A 89 -0.40 10.79 1.13
C SER A 89 0.17 9.68 1.99
N SER A 90 -0.74 8.90 2.59
CA SER A 90 -0.45 7.62 3.27
C SER A 90 -1.53 6.62 2.88
N VAL A 91 -1.13 5.37 2.69
CA VAL A 91 -2.00 4.20 2.55
C VAL A 91 -1.56 3.21 3.62
N GLN A 92 -2.42 3.01 4.60
CA GLN A 92 -2.18 2.10 5.70
C GLN A 92 -3.08 0.87 5.55
N ILE A 93 -2.48 -0.31 5.71
CA ILE A 93 -3.15 -1.60 5.56
C ILE A 93 -2.85 -2.44 6.79
N SER A 94 -3.88 -3.04 7.39
CA SER A 94 -3.74 -4.08 8.42
C SER A 94 -4.38 -5.35 7.89
N CYS A 95 -3.63 -6.44 7.76
CA CYS A 95 -4.09 -7.60 7.02
C CYS A 95 -3.52 -8.94 7.49
N ARG A 96 -4.14 -10.01 7.00
CA ARG A 96 -3.70 -11.40 7.14
C ARG A 96 -3.82 -12.09 5.78
N PHE A 97 -2.81 -12.87 5.42
CA PHE A 97 -2.90 -13.80 4.28
C PHE A 97 -3.52 -15.10 4.78
N LYS A 98 -4.52 -15.64 4.06
CA LYS A 98 -5.25 -16.83 4.52
C LYS A 98 -4.45 -18.12 4.37
N ARG A 99 -3.41 -18.12 3.52
CA ARG A 99 -2.39 -19.18 3.43
C ARG A 99 -0.98 -18.61 3.33
N GLU A 100 0.01 -19.50 3.37
CA GLU A 100 1.41 -19.12 3.20
C GLU A 100 1.73 -18.70 1.75
N TRP A 101 2.50 -17.62 1.61
CA TRP A 101 3.02 -17.12 0.34
C TRP A 101 4.52 -16.84 0.42
N SER A 102 5.23 -17.06 -0.68
CA SER A 102 6.65 -16.67 -0.77
C SER A 102 6.79 -15.15 -0.99
N GLY A 103 7.86 -14.58 -0.42
CA GLY A 103 8.12 -13.14 -0.47
C GLY A 103 8.22 -12.57 -1.89
N ASP A 104 8.76 -13.37 -2.81
CA ASP A 104 8.96 -13.04 -4.23
C ASP A 104 7.70 -13.15 -5.07
N GLN A 105 6.63 -13.74 -4.52
CA GLN A 105 5.35 -13.85 -5.21
C GLN A 105 4.50 -12.60 -5.05
N ILE A 106 4.57 -11.88 -3.92
CA ILE A 106 3.65 -10.78 -3.64
C ILE A 106 4.28 -9.43 -3.97
N VAL A 107 3.63 -8.68 -4.84
CA VAL A 107 4.04 -7.35 -5.27
C VAL A 107 3.00 -6.30 -4.90
N PHE A 108 3.49 -5.08 -4.69
CA PHE A 108 2.68 -3.88 -4.57
C PHE A 108 3.16 -2.85 -5.57
N GLY A 109 2.22 -2.09 -6.14
CA GLY A 109 2.54 -1.03 -7.07
C GLY A 109 1.37 -0.68 -7.97
N ASN A 110 1.69 -0.18 -9.16
CA ASN A 110 0.74 0.41 -10.08
C ASN A 110 0.55 -0.42 -11.35
N GLN A 111 -0.67 -0.40 -11.88
CA GLN A 111 -0.99 -0.87 -13.23
C GLN A 111 -1.95 0.09 -13.91
N PHE A 112 -1.90 0.10 -15.24
CA PHE A 112 -2.70 0.94 -16.10
C PHE A 112 -3.31 0.09 -17.21
N ASP A 113 -4.56 0.36 -17.57
CA ASP A 113 -5.28 -0.39 -18.61
C ASP A 113 -5.04 0.13 -20.03
N LYS A 114 -4.49 1.34 -20.12
CA LYS A 114 -4.18 2.07 -21.36
C LYS A 114 -2.79 2.72 -21.28
N PRO A 115 -2.15 2.99 -22.44
CA PRO A 115 -0.85 3.65 -22.49
C PRO A 115 -0.85 5.00 -21.77
N LEU A 116 0.27 5.34 -21.12
CA LEU A 116 0.44 6.63 -20.45
C LEU A 116 0.87 7.72 -21.44
N ARG A 117 0.32 8.92 -21.28
CA ARG A 117 0.88 10.13 -21.93
C ARG A 117 2.03 10.64 -21.08
N LEU A 118 3.26 10.36 -21.50
CA LEU A 118 4.43 10.67 -20.70
C LEU A 118 4.99 12.08 -20.99
N PRO A 119 5.47 12.82 -19.97
CA PRO A 119 6.24 14.03 -20.21
C PRO A 119 7.58 13.70 -20.88
N PRO A 120 8.21 14.65 -21.60
CA PRO A 120 9.50 14.44 -22.28
C PRO A 120 10.65 13.97 -21.37
N PHE A 121 10.51 14.14 -20.05
CA PHE A 121 11.50 13.80 -19.03
C PHE A 121 11.12 12.55 -18.21
N SER A 122 10.21 11.71 -18.70
CA SER A 122 9.73 10.51 -17.99
C SER A 122 10.83 9.53 -17.60
N SER A 123 11.89 9.41 -18.39
CA SER A 123 13.04 8.56 -18.05
C SER A 123 13.80 9.03 -16.79
N ILE A 124 13.80 10.34 -16.50
CA ILE A 124 14.37 10.92 -15.29
C ILE A 124 13.46 10.61 -14.10
N ALA A 125 12.14 10.75 -14.27
CA ALA A 125 11.17 10.39 -13.24
C ALA A 125 11.24 8.90 -12.88
N LEU A 126 11.37 8.02 -13.87
CA LEU A 126 11.52 6.58 -13.65
C LEU A 126 12.79 6.26 -12.84
N LYS A 127 13.94 6.83 -13.23
CA LYS A 127 15.19 6.68 -12.47
C LYS A 127 15.08 7.19 -11.03
N PHE A 128 14.35 8.29 -10.83
CA PHE A 128 14.12 8.83 -9.50
C PHE A 128 13.29 7.87 -8.63
N ILE A 129 12.22 7.28 -9.17
CA ILE A 129 11.41 6.31 -8.42
C ILE A 129 12.25 5.05 -8.10
N GLN A 130 13.05 4.56 -9.04
CA GLN A 130 13.96 3.41 -8.81
C GLN A 130 15.08 3.71 -7.81
N PHE A 131 15.49 4.98 -7.70
CA PHE A 131 16.44 5.40 -6.66
C PHE A 131 15.81 5.33 -5.26
N ILE A 132 14.51 5.64 -5.14
CA ILE A 132 13.77 5.55 -3.88
C ILE A 132 13.45 4.09 -3.52
N ASP A 133 13.02 3.32 -4.51
CA ASP A 133 12.69 1.90 -4.40
C ASP A 133 13.55 1.09 -5.38
N PRO A 134 14.71 0.58 -4.92
CA PRO A 134 15.59 -0.23 -5.75
C PRO A 134 14.97 -1.56 -6.21
N GLY A 135 13.92 -2.03 -5.54
CA GLY A 135 13.19 -3.26 -5.90
C GLY A 135 12.13 -3.04 -6.98
N LEU A 136 11.92 -1.81 -7.43
CA LEU A 136 10.91 -1.47 -8.42
C LEU A 136 11.31 -1.91 -9.83
N GLU A 137 10.57 -2.86 -10.36
CA GLU A 137 10.51 -3.17 -11.79
C GLU A 137 9.38 -2.36 -12.43
N ALA A 138 9.57 -1.87 -13.66
CA ALA A 138 8.54 -1.11 -14.36
C ALA A 138 8.71 -1.14 -15.87
N ASP A 139 7.57 -1.13 -16.58
CA ASP A 139 7.51 -0.78 -17.99
C ASP A 139 6.40 0.25 -18.18
N ILE A 140 6.80 1.51 -18.35
CA ILE A 140 5.87 2.64 -18.51
C ILE A 140 5.55 2.96 -19.98
N TYR A 141 6.15 2.22 -20.93
CA TYR A 141 6.05 2.51 -22.37
C TYR A 141 5.19 1.50 -23.14
N CYS A 142 4.80 0.39 -22.51
CA CYS A 142 3.94 -0.61 -23.11
C CYS A 142 2.44 -0.20 -23.15
N ASP A 143 1.61 -1.02 -23.79
CA ASP A 143 0.18 -0.75 -23.95
C ASP A 143 -0.60 -0.77 -22.63
N LYS A 144 -0.09 -1.53 -21.64
CA LYS A 144 -0.61 -1.61 -20.28
C LYS A 144 0.51 -1.35 -19.28
N PRO A 145 0.88 -0.08 -19.08
CA PRO A 145 1.98 0.30 -18.22
C PRO A 145 1.86 -0.27 -16.81
N TRP A 146 3.00 -0.53 -16.18
CA TRP A 146 3.05 -1.03 -14.81
C TRP A 146 4.35 -0.65 -14.10
N ALA A 147 4.29 -0.63 -12.77
CA ALA A 147 5.44 -0.44 -11.90
C ALA A 147 5.18 -1.21 -10.59
N PHE A 148 5.95 -2.26 -10.32
CA PHE A 148 5.74 -3.16 -9.19
C PHE A 148 7.04 -3.43 -8.45
N SER A 149 6.96 -3.48 -7.13
CA SER A 149 8.06 -3.84 -6.23
C SER A 149 7.57 -4.92 -5.26
N PRO A 150 8.46 -5.81 -4.75
CA PRO A 150 8.07 -6.76 -3.72
C PRO A 150 7.42 -6.04 -2.53
N LEU A 151 6.27 -6.53 -2.07
CA LEU A 151 5.45 -5.86 -1.05
C LEU A 151 6.26 -5.53 0.22
N ILE A 152 7.02 -6.49 0.74
CA ILE A 152 7.83 -6.31 1.95
C ILE A 152 9.02 -5.34 1.75
N ALA A 153 9.44 -5.10 0.51
CA ALA A 153 10.59 -4.25 0.19
C ALA A 153 10.20 -2.79 -0.09
N THR A 154 8.97 -2.53 -0.53
CA THR A 154 8.53 -1.18 -0.93
C THR A 154 7.93 -0.36 0.21
N MET A 155 7.30 -1.03 1.19
CA MET A 155 6.56 -0.35 2.27
C MET A 155 7.46 0.52 3.16
N ASN A 156 7.01 1.74 3.47
CA ASN A 156 7.77 2.69 4.28
C ASN A 156 7.91 2.22 5.74
N ALA A 157 6.85 1.63 6.29
CA ALA A 157 6.87 0.96 7.59
C ALA A 157 6.15 -0.40 7.54
N VAL A 158 6.67 -1.38 8.27
CA VAL A 158 6.07 -2.71 8.42
C VAL A 158 6.01 -3.10 9.89
N ASN A 159 4.84 -3.54 10.35
CA ASN A 159 4.68 -4.19 11.65
C ASN A 159 4.19 -5.62 11.44
N VAL A 160 4.80 -6.58 12.11
CA VAL A 160 4.38 -7.97 12.08
C VAL A 160 4.13 -8.45 13.50
N SER A 161 2.92 -8.91 13.75
CA SER A 161 2.51 -9.46 15.04
C SER A 161 1.97 -10.89 14.87
N GLY A 162 2.02 -11.66 15.95
CA GLY A 162 1.42 -12.99 15.97
C GLY A 162 -0.10 -12.86 15.99
N TRP A 163 -0.77 -13.62 15.13
CA TRP A 163 -2.21 -13.74 15.17
C TRP A 163 -2.59 -14.75 16.27
N HIS A 164 -2.88 -14.24 17.46
CA HIS A 164 -3.24 -15.06 18.62
C HIS A 164 -4.76 -15.13 18.78
N ILE A 165 -5.37 -16.13 18.17
CA ILE A 165 -6.54 -16.75 18.80
C ILE A 165 -5.97 -17.60 19.94
N ASP A 166 -6.46 -17.42 21.16
CA ASP A 166 -6.01 -18.29 22.24
C ASP A 166 -6.37 -19.75 21.91
N LYS A 167 -5.44 -20.67 22.20
CA LYS A 167 -5.60 -22.09 21.85
C LYS A 167 -6.87 -22.72 22.41
N ALA A 168 -7.45 -22.16 23.48
CA ALA A 168 -8.70 -22.66 24.03
C ALA A 168 -9.90 -22.23 23.17
N THR A 169 -9.90 -21.02 22.62
CA THR A 169 -10.88 -20.55 21.65
C THR A 169 -10.76 -21.29 20.33
N GLN A 170 -9.55 -21.45 19.80
CA GLN A 170 -9.33 -22.25 18.58
C GLN A 170 -9.80 -23.70 18.78
N LYS A 171 -9.36 -24.36 19.86
CA LYS A 171 -9.75 -25.73 20.16
C LYS A 171 -11.25 -25.89 20.43
N LYS A 172 -11.90 -24.91 21.08
CA LYS A 172 -13.37 -24.96 21.28
C LYS A 172 -14.11 -24.94 19.95
N VAL A 173 -13.60 -24.20 18.97
CA VAL A 173 -14.21 -24.09 17.65
C VAL A 173 -13.94 -25.35 16.81
N GLU A 174 -12.72 -25.89 16.87
CA GLU A 174 -12.35 -27.18 16.25
C GLU A 174 -13.13 -28.36 16.87
N ASP A 175 -13.24 -28.43 18.20
CA ASP A 175 -13.95 -29.49 18.93
C ASP A 175 -15.48 -29.43 18.73
N GLN A 176 -16.03 -28.23 18.49
CA GLN A 176 -17.48 -28.04 18.25
C GLN A 176 -17.85 -28.16 16.76
N GLY A 177 -16.87 -28.32 15.86
CA GLY A 177 -17.09 -28.70 14.46
C GLY A 177 -17.87 -27.68 13.63
N GLN A 178 -17.81 -26.40 13.98
CA GLN A 178 -18.45 -25.35 13.19
C GLN A 178 -17.42 -24.74 12.24
N GLU A 179 -17.34 -25.27 11.01
CA GLU A 179 -16.49 -24.72 9.93
C GLU A 179 -16.69 -23.20 9.78
N GLU A 180 -17.94 -22.72 9.86
CA GLU A 180 -18.27 -21.29 9.83
C GLU A 180 -17.62 -20.47 10.98
N GLN A 181 -17.42 -21.06 12.17
CA GLN A 181 -16.74 -20.38 13.29
C GLN A 181 -15.22 -20.40 13.15
N MET A 182 -14.63 -21.47 12.59
CA MET A 182 -13.19 -21.49 12.24
C MET A 182 -12.91 -20.45 11.17
N GLU A 183 -13.73 -20.42 10.11
CA GLU A 183 -13.62 -19.49 9.00
C GLU A 183 -13.83 -18.04 9.46
N ARG A 184 -14.80 -17.79 10.35
CA ARG A 184 -14.98 -16.48 10.98
C ARG A 184 -13.78 -16.04 11.79
N LEU A 185 -13.26 -16.92 12.65
CA LEU A 185 -12.08 -16.64 13.43
C LEU A 185 -10.92 -16.30 12.49
N GLU A 186 -10.62 -17.15 11.51
CA GLU A 186 -9.66 -16.88 10.43
C GLU A 186 -9.91 -15.56 9.68
N SER A 187 -11.16 -15.14 9.49
CA SER A 187 -11.49 -13.86 8.87
C SER A 187 -11.30 -12.64 9.80
N GLU A 188 -11.13 -12.84 11.11
CA GLU A 188 -11.06 -11.74 12.07
C GLU A 188 -9.63 -11.16 12.19
N LEU A 189 -9.51 -9.90 11.76
CA LEU A 189 -8.35 -9.05 12.03
C LEU A 189 -8.39 -8.53 13.48
N PRO A 190 -7.23 -8.23 14.09
CA PRO A 190 -7.21 -7.45 15.32
C PRO A 190 -7.87 -6.08 15.10
N PRO A 191 -8.24 -5.37 16.18
CA PRO A 191 -8.75 -4.01 16.07
C PRO A 191 -7.85 -3.12 15.20
N TRP A 192 -8.47 -2.24 14.42
CA TRP A 192 -7.75 -1.29 13.58
C TRP A 192 -6.69 -0.54 14.40
N PRO A 193 -5.40 -0.57 14.00
CA PRO A 193 -4.32 -0.06 14.84
C PRO A 193 -4.18 1.48 14.82
N SER A 194 -4.99 2.20 14.05
CA SER A 194 -4.81 3.64 13.81
C SER A 194 -6.13 4.45 13.81
N PRO A 195 -6.99 4.29 14.82
CA PRO A 195 -8.29 4.99 14.86
C PRO A 195 -8.16 6.52 14.94
N GLU A 196 -6.99 7.01 15.39
CA GLU A 196 -6.68 8.43 15.56
C GLU A 196 -5.50 8.86 14.65
N GLY A 197 -5.30 8.17 13.52
CA GLY A 197 -4.25 8.48 12.56
C GLY A 197 -2.83 8.22 13.11
N ASP A 198 -2.64 7.16 13.88
CA ASP A 198 -1.33 6.70 14.34
C ASP A 198 -0.50 6.09 13.21
N HIS A 199 0.80 6.38 13.21
CA HIS A 199 1.76 5.74 12.30
C HIS A 199 1.94 4.26 12.67
N ILE A 200 2.15 3.41 11.65
CA ILE A 200 2.70 2.08 11.91
C ILE A 200 4.15 2.23 12.35
N VAL A 201 4.47 1.64 13.50
CA VAL A 201 5.84 1.55 14.00
C VAL A 201 6.48 0.27 13.46
N GLU A 202 7.65 0.43 12.84
CA GLU A 202 8.42 -0.68 12.28
C GLU A 202 8.75 -1.74 13.34
N ASP A 203 8.19 -2.94 13.20
CA ASP A 203 8.56 -4.13 13.96
C ASP A 203 8.50 -5.36 13.05
N THR A 204 9.68 -5.85 12.67
CA THR A 204 9.86 -7.01 11.80
C THR A 204 10.53 -8.17 12.52
N SER A 205 10.59 -8.12 13.86
CA SER A 205 11.31 -9.10 14.67
C SER A 205 10.85 -10.55 14.44
N LEU A 206 9.56 -10.76 14.14
CA LEU A 206 9.00 -12.07 13.83
C LEU A 206 9.48 -12.65 12.49
N LEU A 207 9.85 -11.80 11.52
CA LEU A 207 10.31 -12.25 10.20
C LEU A 207 11.67 -12.93 10.26
N PHE A 208 12.49 -12.58 11.26
CA PHE A 208 13.88 -13.06 11.39
C PHE A 208 14.05 -14.13 12.48
N ARG A 209 12.97 -14.57 13.14
CA ARG A 209 13.04 -15.53 14.25
C ARG A 209 13.40 -16.95 13.81
N GLU A 210 12.92 -17.40 12.65
CA GLU A 210 13.15 -18.78 12.15
C GLU A 210 14.53 -18.97 11.49
N LEU A 211 15.09 -17.92 10.85
CA LEU A 211 16.47 -17.94 10.34
C LEU A 211 17.47 -18.34 11.44
N LYS A 212 17.21 -17.92 12.69
CA LYS A 212 18.04 -18.27 13.86
C LYS A 212 18.03 -19.76 14.21
N LYS A 213 16.87 -20.42 14.08
CA LYS A 213 16.75 -21.86 14.40
C LYS A 213 17.53 -22.71 13.39
N GLN A 214 17.51 -22.32 12.11
CA GLN A 214 18.29 -23.00 11.07
C GLN A 214 19.80 -22.77 11.26
N GLN A 215 20.22 -21.55 11.62
CA GLN A 215 21.63 -21.23 11.92
C GLN A 215 22.19 -22.03 13.10
N THR A 216 21.46 -22.10 14.22
CA THR A 216 21.89 -22.87 15.41
C THR A 216 21.91 -24.38 15.19
N SER A 217 21.15 -24.89 14.21
CA SER A 217 21.17 -26.31 13.84
C SER A 217 22.36 -26.66 12.93
N ALA A 218 22.73 -25.77 12.01
CA ALA A 218 23.86 -25.96 11.11
C ALA A 218 25.22 -25.84 11.82
N ASP A 219 25.35 -24.92 12.79
CA ASP A 219 26.57 -24.72 13.58
C ASP A 219 26.91 -25.92 14.50
N GLN A 220 25.97 -26.85 14.72
CA GLN A 220 26.20 -28.05 15.52
C GLN A 220 26.65 -29.27 14.71
N GLU A 221 26.62 -29.24 13.38
CA GLU A 221 26.90 -30.43 12.56
C GLU A 221 28.15 -30.36 11.66
N GLN A 222 28.73 -29.20 11.34
CA GLN A 222 29.92 -29.15 10.46
C GLN A 222 31.00 -28.16 10.89
N GLY A 223 32.17 -28.71 11.19
CA GLY A 223 33.43 -27.99 11.17
C GLY A 223 33.94 -27.81 9.73
N ASN A 224 34.47 -26.61 9.47
CA ASN A 224 35.22 -26.12 8.31
C ASN A 224 34.50 -25.83 6.97
N GLU A 225 34.61 -24.54 6.62
CA GLU A 225 34.86 -23.94 5.30
C GLU A 225 33.69 -23.77 4.31
N GLU A 226 32.97 -22.64 4.42
CA GLU A 226 33.10 -21.48 3.51
C GLU A 226 32.28 -20.30 4.09
N GLU A 227 32.89 -19.13 4.19
CA GLU A 227 32.42 -17.98 4.95
C GLU A 227 31.28 -17.23 4.23
N PHE A 228 30.02 -17.58 4.51
CA PHE A 228 28.87 -16.71 4.19
C PHE A 228 28.82 -15.57 5.23
N CYS A 229 29.49 -14.46 4.95
CA CYS A 229 29.51 -13.29 5.83
C CYS A 229 28.13 -12.60 5.86
N VAL A 230 27.26 -13.03 6.80
CA VAL A 230 26.13 -12.26 7.33
C VAL A 230 26.52 -11.74 8.70
N THR A 231 27.62 -11.00 8.79
CA THR A 231 28.20 -10.60 10.09
C THR A 231 27.51 -9.40 10.74
N ASP A 232 26.52 -8.76 10.10
CA ASP A 232 25.97 -7.49 10.58
C ASP A 232 24.45 -7.47 10.82
N ILE A 233 23.81 -8.61 11.16
CA ILE A 233 22.42 -8.58 11.67
C ILE A 233 22.46 -8.78 13.19
N PRO A 234 22.29 -7.72 14.00
CA PRO A 234 22.30 -7.84 15.45
C PRO A 234 21.24 -8.84 15.92
N THR A 235 21.68 -9.72 16.81
CA THR A 235 21.15 -11.04 17.16
C THR A 235 19.73 -11.06 17.77
N THR A 236 18.99 -9.95 17.81
CA THR A 236 17.64 -9.81 18.41
C THR A 236 16.79 -8.67 17.85
N ALA A 237 17.29 -7.86 16.91
CA ALA A 237 16.64 -6.60 16.56
C ALA A 237 15.68 -6.72 15.36
N SER A 238 14.46 -6.20 15.50
CA SER A 238 13.70 -5.72 14.36
C SER A 238 14.62 -4.87 13.47
N LEU A 239 14.60 -5.09 12.15
CA LEU A 239 15.33 -4.21 11.25
C LEU A 239 14.67 -2.83 11.24
N SER A 240 15.48 -1.78 11.09
CA SER A 240 14.91 -0.48 10.71
C SER A 240 14.26 -0.58 9.33
N ALA A 241 13.30 0.29 9.03
CA ALA A 241 12.63 0.28 7.73
C ALA A 241 13.62 0.32 6.55
N SER A 242 14.64 1.18 6.62
CA SER A 242 15.68 1.28 5.58
C SER A 242 16.50 -0.02 5.44
N ALA A 243 16.85 -0.65 6.56
CA ALA A 243 17.55 -1.93 6.57
C ALA A 243 16.68 -3.07 6.04
N ARG A 244 15.38 -3.12 6.40
CA ARG A 244 14.41 -4.09 5.84
C ARG A 244 14.34 -3.97 4.32
N ARG A 245 14.12 -2.75 3.80
CA ARG A 245 14.00 -2.52 2.36
C ARG A 245 15.28 -2.95 1.63
N SER A 246 16.45 -2.56 2.15
CA SER A 246 17.75 -2.99 1.61
C SER A 246 17.96 -4.51 1.67
N TYR A 247 17.50 -5.17 2.74
CA TYR A 247 17.61 -6.62 2.91
C TYR A 247 16.76 -7.37 1.89
N TYR A 248 15.48 -6.99 1.73
CA TYR A 248 14.55 -7.65 0.81
C TYR A 248 14.66 -7.18 -0.65
N ALA A 249 15.44 -6.14 -0.95
CA ALA A 249 15.83 -5.81 -2.32
C ALA A 249 16.72 -6.89 -2.96
N LYS A 250 17.29 -7.81 -2.17
CA LYS A 250 18.05 -8.97 -2.66
C LYS A 250 17.11 -10.14 -2.91
N GLU A 251 17.10 -10.65 -4.14
CA GLU A 251 16.27 -11.79 -4.56
C GLU A 251 16.45 -13.02 -3.67
N SER A 252 17.68 -13.34 -3.26
CA SER A 252 17.97 -14.48 -2.38
C SER A 252 17.28 -14.39 -1.01
N ASN A 253 17.21 -13.18 -0.45
CA ASN A 253 16.57 -12.93 0.84
C ASN A 253 15.05 -12.94 0.70
N LEU A 254 14.56 -12.39 -0.42
CA LEU A 254 13.13 -12.36 -0.73
C LEU A 254 12.57 -13.77 -0.95
N ALA A 255 13.30 -14.64 -1.65
CA ALA A 255 12.94 -16.04 -1.89
C ALA A 255 12.87 -16.88 -0.59
N GLN A 256 13.52 -16.44 0.49
CA GLN A 256 13.46 -17.07 1.82
C GLN A 256 12.34 -16.52 2.70
N HIS A 257 11.79 -15.35 2.37
CA HIS A 257 10.71 -14.75 3.15
C HIS A 257 9.40 -15.52 2.91
N ARG A 258 8.61 -15.66 3.98
CA ARG A 258 7.27 -16.24 3.94
C ARG A 258 6.29 -15.28 4.61
N TYR A 259 5.22 -14.94 3.90
CA TYR A 259 4.02 -14.40 4.51
C TYR A 259 3.23 -15.56 5.08
N ARG A 260 2.98 -15.57 6.39
CA ARG A 260 2.41 -16.70 7.09
C ARG A 260 0.96 -16.41 7.51
N PRO A 261 0.09 -17.43 7.54
CA PRO A 261 -1.30 -17.25 7.92
C PRO A 261 -1.53 -17.04 9.42
N ASP A 262 -0.52 -17.31 10.25
CA ASP A 262 -0.53 -17.07 11.70
C ASP A 262 0.02 -15.70 12.10
N GLN A 263 0.15 -14.77 11.15
CA GLN A 263 0.68 -13.42 11.36
C GLN A 263 -0.28 -12.36 10.85
N VAL A 264 -0.30 -11.22 11.56
CA VAL A 264 -0.95 -10.00 11.10
C VAL A 264 0.13 -9.03 10.63
N TYR A 265 -0.06 -8.47 9.45
CA TYR A 265 0.82 -7.52 8.81
C TYR A 265 0.19 -6.13 8.78
N GLY A 266 0.88 -5.18 9.39
CA GLY A 266 0.66 -3.76 9.21
C GLY A 266 1.62 -3.19 8.16
N PHE A 267 1.09 -2.59 7.10
CA PHE A 267 1.85 -1.90 6.06
C PHE A 267 1.47 -0.42 6.01
N ASP A 268 2.45 0.48 5.96
CA ASP A 268 2.23 1.91 5.73
C ASP A 268 3.08 2.35 4.52
N PHE A 269 2.41 2.82 3.48
CA PHE A 269 3.01 3.37 2.27
C PHE A 269 2.70 4.86 2.20
N PHE A 270 3.72 5.70 2.27
CA PHE A 270 3.55 7.15 2.27
C PHE A 270 4.66 7.82 1.47
N ASN A 271 4.31 8.96 0.87
CA ASN A 271 5.26 9.70 0.07
C ASN A 271 5.01 11.21 0.09
N PRO A 272 6.08 12.01 -0.10
CA PRO A 272 5.99 13.46 -0.26
C PRO A 272 5.88 13.89 -1.74
N TYR A 273 5.67 12.95 -2.66
CA TYR A 273 5.85 13.19 -4.10
C TYR A 273 4.54 13.47 -4.82
N LEU A 274 3.47 12.72 -4.53
CA LEU A 274 2.19 12.88 -5.22
C LEU A 274 1.26 13.82 -4.43
N ASP A 275 1.12 15.04 -4.93
CA ASP A 275 0.23 16.07 -4.39
C ASP A 275 -1.13 15.96 -5.06
N PHE A 276 -2.04 15.18 -4.47
CA PHE A 276 -3.39 15.01 -4.99
C PHE A 276 -4.26 16.26 -4.85
N ALA A 277 -3.93 17.17 -3.93
CA ALA A 277 -4.65 18.43 -3.77
C ALA A 277 -4.38 19.37 -4.95
N ASN A 278 -3.14 19.43 -5.43
CA ASN A 278 -2.71 20.31 -6.52
C ASN A 278 -2.44 19.57 -7.84
N PHE A 279 -2.78 18.28 -7.93
CA PHE A 279 -2.50 17.41 -9.07
C PHE A 279 -1.08 17.59 -9.60
N THR A 280 -0.10 17.48 -8.70
CA THR A 280 1.30 17.74 -8.99
C THR A 280 2.18 16.58 -8.52
N LEU A 281 3.05 16.09 -9.41
CA LEU A 281 4.14 15.19 -9.06
C LEU A 281 5.38 16.02 -8.71
N LYS A 282 5.84 15.91 -7.45
CA LYS A 282 7.04 16.56 -6.94
C LYS A 282 8.23 15.62 -7.10
N VAL A 283 9.19 16.03 -7.91
CA VAL A 283 10.46 15.34 -8.15
C VAL A 283 11.57 16.27 -7.61
N PRO A 284 12.73 15.77 -7.14
CA PRO A 284 13.81 16.64 -6.70
C PRO A 284 14.19 17.66 -7.77
N GLY A 285 14.08 18.95 -7.42
CA GLY A 285 14.44 20.07 -8.28
C GLY A 285 13.34 20.59 -9.21
N PHE A 286 12.19 19.92 -9.37
CA PHE A 286 11.08 20.43 -10.19
C PHE A 286 9.72 19.82 -9.82
N SER A 287 8.64 20.41 -10.31
CA SER A 287 7.28 19.92 -10.11
C SER A 287 6.58 19.78 -11.45
N VAL A 288 5.81 18.71 -11.60
CA VAL A 288 5.11 18.35 -12.83
C VAL A 288 3.63 18.39 -12.55
N ASP A 289 2.93 19.32 -13.18
CA ASP A 289 1.47 19.31 -13.23
C ASP A 289 1.01 18.10 -14.04
N ILE A 290 0.41 17.12 -13.35
CA ILE A 290 0.00 15.85 -13.96
C ILE A 290 -1.26 16.01 -14.82
N THR A 291 -2.04 17.08 -14.63
CA THR A 291 -3.29 17.30 -15.39
C THR A 291 -3.04 17.49 -16.89
N LYS A 292 -1.86 17.98 -17.27
CA LYS A 292 -1.43 18.15 -18.68
C LYS A 292 -1.23 16.83 -19.42
N TYR A 293 -1.01 15.76 -18.66
CA TYR A 293 -0.67 14.44 -19.16
C TYR A 293 -1.75 13.40 -18.80
N TRP A 294 -2.75 13.80 -18.03
CA TRP A 294 -3.84 12.93 -17.62
C TRP A 294 -4.88 12.81 -18.75
N ASP A 295 -5.34 11.60 -18.99
CA ASP A 295 -6.24 11.25 -20.10
C ASP A 295 -7.58 10.68 -19.64
N GLY A 296 -7.90 10.84 -18.35
CA GLY A 296 -9.11 10.29 -17.73
C GLY A 296 -8.91 8.96 -17.01
N GLN A 297 -7.78 8.26 -17.22
CA GLN A 297 -7.54 6.97 -16.58
C GLN A 297 -7.21 7.13 -15.08
N PRO A 298 -7.76 6.28 -14.19
CA PRO A 298 -7.42 6.31 -12.78
C PRO A 298 -5.98 5.82 -12.52
N LEU A 299 -5.39 6.30 -11.43
CA LEU A 299 -4.17 5.72 -10.88
C LEU A 299 -4.55 4.53 -10.00
N THR A 300 -4.28 3.32 -10.49
CA THR A 300 -4.59 2.07 -9.79
C THR A 300 -3.37 1.57 -9.03
N TYR A 301 -3.55 1.27 -7.75
CA TYR A 301 -2.63 0.52 -6.91
C TYR A 301 -3.19 -0.88 -6.64
N VAL A 302 -2.33 -1.88 -6.62
CA VAL A 302 -2.73 -3.28 -6.44
C VAL A 302 -1.70 -4.01 -5.57
N ILE A 303 -2.18 -4.83 -4.63
CA ILE A 303 -1.43 -5.93 -4.01
C ILE A 303 -1.88 -7.22 -4.71
N LYS A 304 -0.97 -7.90 -5.39
CA LYS A 304 -1.27 -9.12 -6.14
C LYS A 304 -0.06 -10.05 -6.20
N THR A 305 -0.28 -11.26 -6.73
CA THR A 305 0.83 -12.12 -7.12
C THR A 305 1.52 -11.60 -8.39
N LYS A 306 2.83 -11.87 -8.54
CA LYS A 306 3.63 -11.43 -9.70
C LYS A 306 3.07 -11.98 -11.01
N ASP A 307 2.52 -13.19 -11.00
CA ASP A 307 1.84 -13.82 -12.15
C ASP A 307 0.39 -13.35 -12.36
N SER A 308 -0.11 -12.47 -11.49
CA SER A 308 -1.49 -11.94 -11.48
C SER A 308 -2.60 -13.00 -11.32
N SER A 309 -2.28 -14.21 -10.85
CA SER A 309 -3.27 -15.25 -10.55
C SER A 309 -4.16 -14.91 -9.35
N VAL A 310 -3.67 -14.11 -8.40
CA VAL A 310 -4.43 -13.66 -7.22
C VAL A 310 -4.29 -12.16 -7.05
N VAL A 311 -5.41 -11.48 -6.84
CA VAL A 311 -5.48 -10.09 -6.35
C VAL A 311 -5.92 -10.13 -4.89
N PHE A 312 -5.12 -9.53 -4.02
CA PHE A 312 -5.41 -9.46 -2.60
C PHE A 312 -6.23 -8.21 -2.26
N MET A 313 -5.87 -7.08 -2.89
CA MET A 313 -6.51 -5.79 -2.70
C MET A 313 -6.15 -4.86 -3.86
N ALA A 314 -7.06 -3.99 -4.28
CA ALA A 314 -6.77 -2.86 -5.15
C ALA A 314 -7.44 -1.59 -4.65
N PHE A 315 -6.87 -0.45 -5.01
CA PHE A 315 -7.49 0.85 -4.81
C PHE A 315 -7.12 1.81 -5.94
N GLN A 316 -8.02 2.75 -6.22
CA GLN A 316 -7.91 3.68 -7.34
C GLN A 316 -8.07 5.11 -6.86
N PHE A 317 -7.25 5.99 -7.43
CA PHE A 317 -7.42 7.43 -7.39
C PHE A 317 -7.96 7.88 -8.74
N GLU A 318 -9.15 8.46 -8.74
CA GLU A 318 -9.83 8.96 -9.93
C GLU A 318 -10.08 10.45 -9.79
N LEU A 319 -9.75 11.21 -10.83
CA LEU A 319 -10.11 12.62 -10.91
C LEU A 319 -11.47 12.72 -11.59
N ILE A 320 -12.46 13.21 -10.85
CA ILE A 320 -13.80 13.48 -11.36
C ILE A 320 -13.83 14.95 -11.77
N PRO A 321 -14.12 15.29 -13.04
CA PRO A 321 -14.36 16.67 -13.42
C PRO A 321 -15.51 17.23 -12.58
N VAL A 322 -15.26 18.36 -11.92
CA VAL A 322 -16.35 19.19 -11.40
C VAL A 322 -16.84 19.96 -12.62
N GLU A 323 -17.88 19.46 -13.28
CA GLU A 323 -18.45 20.14 -14.44
C GLU A 323 -18.76 21.59 -14.04
N ASP A 324 -18.25 22.58 -14.80
CA ASP A 324 -18.77 23.94 -14.74
C ASP A 324 -20.23 23.86 -15.24
N VAL A 325 -21.17 23.52 -14.36
CA VAL A 325 -22.60 23.54 -14.67
C VAL A 325 -22.98 25.00 -14.89
N THR A 326 -22.94 25.45 -16.15
CA THR A 326 -23.57 26.69 -16.57
C THR A 326 -25.06 26.58 -16.26
N ILE A 327 -25.52 27.44 -15.35
CA ILE A 327 -26.95 27.74 -15.21
C ILE A 327 -27.32 28.49 -16.49
N ASP A 328 -28.13 27.86 -17.36
CA ASP A 328 -28.88 28.58 -18.39
C ASP A 328 -29.98 29.44 -17.75
#